data_AF-A0A7C6IH09-F1
#
_entry.id   AF-A0A7C6IH09-F1
#
_cell.length_a   1.000
_cell.length_b   1.000
_cell.length_c   1.000
_cell.angle_alpha   90.00
_cell.angle_beta   90.00
_cell.angle_gamma   90.00
#
_symmetry.space_group_name_H-M   'P 1'
#
loop_
_entity.id
_entity.type
_entity.pdbx_description
1 polymer ?
#
loop_
_entity_poly.entity_id
_entity_poly.type
_entity_poly.pdbx_seq_one_letter_code
_entity_poly.pdbx_strand_id
1 'polypeptide(L)'
;MESFSWVDVLAPGVPGLILTLVGVPMLFSSLWKLGWPKTTGRVVDGKEYVDDDGDRMFRLIVEFTDDKGVARKFTSEQSSSVVSHGKAVTVRYNPDAPTAVTSTNGILGFGGVVMAGVGAMLWAMAWWSVL
;
A
#
# COMPACT_ATOMS: atom_id res chain seq x y z
N MET A 1 -23.09 -4.99 -41.11
CA MET A 1 -23.12 -4.01 -40.00
C MET A 1 -23.20 -4.84 -38.73
N GLU A 2 -22.08 -5.03 -38.05
CA GLU A 2 -22.11 -5.63 -36.72
C GLU A 2 -22.86 -4.67 -35.80
N SER A 3 -23.87 -5.17 -35.10
CA SER A 3 -24.68 -4.36 -34.19
C SER A 3 -23.84 -3.97 -32.99
N PHE A 4 -23.61 -2.67 -32.81
CA PHE A 4 -23.00 -2.11 -31.61
C PHE A 4 -23.73 -2.63 -30.36
N SER A 5 -23.04 -3.45 -29.57
CA SER A 5 -23.55 -3.96 -28.31
C SER A 5 -22.99 -3.12 -27.17
N TRP A 6 -23.88 -2.47 -26.41
CA TRP A 6 -23.50 -1.78 -25.17
C TRP A 6 -22.80 -2.70 -24.17
N VAL A 7 -22.97 -4.02 -24.28
CA VAL A 7 -22.26 -5.01 -23.45
C VAL A 7 -20.75 -4.96 -23.70
N ASP A 8 -20.30 -4.72 -24.94
CA ASP A 8 -18.88 -4.69 -25.31
C ASP A 8 -18.15 -3.46 -24.75
N VAL A 9 -18.91 -2.42 -24.40
CA VAL A 9 -18.42 -1.19 -23.76
C VAL A 9 -18.51 -1.30 -22.25
N LEU A 10 -19.64 -1.78 -21.73
CA LEU A 10 -19.89 -1.84 -20.29
C LEU A 10 -19.07 -2.94 -19.60
N ALA A 11 -18.86 -4.09 -20.25
CA ALA A 11 -18.15 -5.22 -19.65
C ALA A 11 -16.67 -4.93 -19.33
N PRO A 12 -15.87 -4.29 -20.20
CA PRO A 12 -14.52 -3.83 -19.84
C PRO A 12 -14.50 -2.42 -19.22
N GLY A 13 -15.41 -1.53 -19.62
CA GLY A 13 -15.39 -0.12 -19.23
C GLY A 13 -15.78 0.12 -17.76
N VAL A 14 -16.77 -0.61 -17.24
CA VAL A 14 -17.20 -0.46 -15.83
C VAL A 14 -16.12 -0.98 -14.87
N PRO A 15 -15.55 -2.20 -15.04
CA PRO A 15 -14.43 -2.64 -14.21
C PRO A 15 -13.20 -1.74 -14.32
N GLY A 16 -12.86 -1.27 -15.53
CA GLY A 16 -11.74 -0.34 -15.73
C GLY A 16 -11.91 0.97 -14.95
N LEU A 17 -13.12 1.55 -14.99
CA LEU A 17 -13.44 2.75 -14.23
C LEU A 17 -13.33 2.50 -12.71
N ILE A 18 -13.88 1.39 -12.21
CA ILE A 18 -13.81 1.04 -10.78
C ILE A 18 -12.35 0.90 -10.32
N LEU A 19 -11.53 0.16 -11.08
CA LEU A 19 -10.12 -0.04 -10.76
C LEU A 19 -9.35 1.29 -10.76
N THR A 20 -9.68 2.20 -11.68
CA THR A 20 -9.08 3.55 -11.70
C THR A 20 -9.50 4.38 -10.49
N LEU A 21 -10.79 4.38 -10.16
CA LEU A 21 -11.35 5.10 -9.02
C LEU A 21 -10.84 4.58 -7.67
N VAL A 22 -10.41 3.32 -7.58
CA VAL A 22 -9.76 2.76 -6.38
C VAL A 22 -8.24 3.00 -6.42
N GLY A 23 -7.60 2.76 -7.56
CA GLY A 23 -6.16 2.85 -7.72
C GLY A 23 -5.61 4.27 -7.54
N VAL A 24 -6.30 5.28 -8.09
CA VAL A 24 -5.84 6.68 -8.01
C VAL A 24 -5.82 7.19 -6.56
N PRO A 25 -6.87 7.04 -5.73
CA PRO A 25 -6.80 7.38 -4.31
C PRO A 25 -5.72 6.61 -3.54
N MET A 26 -5.50 5.33 -3.84
CA MET A 26 -4.43 4.54 -3.21
C MET A 26 -3.03 5.07 -3.58
N LEU A 27 -2.83 5.45 -4.83
CA LEU A 27 -1.61 6.08 -5.32
C LEU A 27 -1.40 7.45 -4.64
N PHE A 28 -2.42 8.30 -4.64
CA PHE A 28 -2.37 9.60 -4.00
C PHE A 28 -2.08 9.49 -2.50
N SER A 29 -2.74 8.58 -1.79
CA SER A 29 -2.47 8.29 -0.38
C SER A 29 -1.02 7.87 -0.15
N SER A 30 -0.45 7.05 -1.05
CA SER A 30 0.95 6.62 -0.98
C SER A 30 1.93 7.76 -1.25
N LEU A 31 1.62 8.65 -2.20
CA LEU A 31 2.41 9.85 -2.48
C LEU A 31 2.34 10.86 -1.32
N TRP A 32 1.17 11.03 -0.70
CA TRP A 32 1.00 11.89 0.46
C TRP A 32 1.88 11.44 1.64
N LYS A 33 1.98 10.12 1.86
CA LYS A 33 2.88 9.52 2.86
C LYS A 33 4.36 9.82 2.62
N LEU A 34 4.78 10.19 1.40
CA LEU A 34 6.16 10.62 1.12
C LEU A 34 6.49 11.98 1.74
N GLY A 35 5.48 12.81 2.01
CA GLY A 35 5.63 14.10 2.70
C GLY A 35 5.75 13.96 4.23
N TRP A 36 5.46 12.80 4.80
CA TRP A 36 5.51 12.59 6.25
C TRP A 36 6.93 12.68 6.80
N PRO A 37 7.14 13.22 8.02
CA PRO A 37 8.42 13.20 8.71
C PRO A 37 9.04 11.81 8.72
N LYS A 38 10.37 11.75 8.55
CA LYS A 38 11.16 10.54 8.68
C LYS A 38 11.84 10.51 10.03
N THR A 39 11.87 9.34 10.65
CA THR A 39 12.64 9.07 11.87
C THR A 39 13.24 7.67 11.81
N THR A 40 14.20 7.41 12.68
CA THR A 40 14.80 6.08 12.83
C THR A 40 14.12 5.36 13.98
N GLY A 41 13.46 4.24 13.66
CA GLY A 41 12.94 3.30 14.64
C GLY A 41 13.88 2.12 14.85
N ARG A 42 13.59 1.32 15.88
CA ARG A 42 14.26 0.06 16.19
C ARG A 42 13.24 -1.05 16.34
N VAL A 43 13.53 -2.21 15.79
CA VAL A 43 12.73 -3.42 16.03
C VAL A 43 12.90 -3.83 17.50
N VAL A 44 11.81 -3.87 18.25
CA VAL A 44 11.83 -4.25 19.67
C VAL A 44 11.25 -5.64 19.90
N ASP A 45 10.39 -6.11 19.00
CA ASP A 45 9.70 -7.39 19.12
C ASP A 45 9.12 -7.83 17.76
N GLY A 46 8.48 -9.01 17.69
CA GLY A 46 7.79 -9.52 16.52
C GLY A 46 6.55 -10.32 16.89
N LYS A 47 5.40 -9.99 16.29
CA LYS A 47 4.17 -10.77 16.46
C LYS A 47 4.17 -11.93 15.48
N GLU A 48 4.32 -13.13 16.01
CA GLU A 48 4.26 -14.37 15.24
C GLU A 48 2.86 -14.60 14.65
N TYR A 49 2.81 -15.13 13.43
CA TYR A 49 1.64 -15.65 12.77
C TYR A 49 2.06 -16.78 11.81
N VAL A 50 1.11 -17.63 11.42
CA VAL A 50 1.33 -18.67 10.41
C VAL A 50 0.72 -18.17 9.10
N ASP A 51 1.49 -18.19 8.02
CA ASP A 51 0.98 -17.84 6.69
C ASP A 51 0.20 -18.98 6.04
N ASP A 52 -0.32 -18.74 4.84
CA ASP A 52 -1.18 -19.69 4.13
C ASP A 52 -0.44 -21.00 3.75
N ASP A 53 0.89 -20.94 3.68
CA ASP A 53 1.76 -22.06 3.31
C ASP A 53 2.23 -22.87 4.55
N GLY A 54 1.84 -22.43 5.75
CA GLY A 54 2.18 -23.07 7.02
C GLY A 54 3.50 -22.59 7.63
N ASP A 55 4.14 -21.58 7.03
CA ASP A 55 5.40 -21.03 7.51
C ASP A 55 5.17 -20.05 8.67
N ARG A 56 6.05 -20.13 9.66
CA ARG A 56 6.05 -19.19 10.79
C ARG A 56 6.67 -17.86 10.35
N MET A 57 5.87 -16.82 10.41
CA MET A 57 6.23 -15.47 10.00
C MET A 57 5.99 -14.49 11.15
N PHE A 58 6.67 -13.35 11.10
CA PHE A 58 6.59 -12.32 12.14
C PHE A 58 6.21 -10.98 11.54
N ARG A 59 5.27 -10.28 12.19
CA ARG A 59 5.06 -8.85 11.99
C ARG A 59 5.91 -8.08 12.99
N LEU A 60 6.92 -7.37 12.52
CA LEU A 60 7.88 -6.68 13.38
C LEU A 60 7.20 -5.54 14.15
N ILE A 61 7.45 -5.46 15.45
CA ILE A 61 7.06 -4.32 16.28
C ILE A 61 8.25 -3.37 16.35
N VAL A 62 8.05 -2.15 15.87
CA VAL A 62 9.08 -1.12 15.78
C VAL A 62 8.74 -0.01 16.77
N GLU A 63 9.72 0.35 17.59
CA GLU A 63 9.67 1.50 18.48
C GLU A 63 10.43 2.66 17.85
N PHE A 64 9.87 3.86 17.90
CA PHE A 64 10.51 5.09 17.43
C PHE A 64 10.13 6.26 18.34
N THR A 65 10.93 7.33 18.31
CA THR A 65 10.60 8.59 18.99
C THR A 65 10.07 9.58 17.96
N ASP A 66 8.90 10.17 18.24
CA ASP A 66 8.31 11.21 17.40
C ASP A 66 9.00 12.58 17.60
N ASP A 67 8.63 13.57 16.79
CA ASP A 67 9.14 14.95 16.84
C ASP A 67 8.83 15.67 18.15
N LYS A 68 7.87 15.17 18.93
CA LYS A 68 7.50 15.66 20.26
C LYS A 68 8.27 14.95 21.38
N GLY A 69 9.20 14.05 21.04
CA GLY A 69 9.99 13.30 22.00
C GLY A 69 9.23 12.13 22.65
N VAL A 70 8.07 11.73 22.12
CA VAL A 70 7.27 10.64 22.67
C VAL A 70 7.66 9.33 22.00
N ALA A 71 7.94 8.31 22.81
CA ALA A 71 8.16 6.96 22.33
C ALA A 71 6.84 6.34 21.83
N ARG A 72 6.86 5.83 20.60
CA ARG A 72 5.73 5.21 19.91
C ARG A 72 6.11 3.80 19.46
N LYS A 73 5.14 2.90 19.46
CA LYS A 73 5.28 1.56 18.90
C LYS A 73 4.27 1.36 17.79
N PHE A 74 4.67 0.71 16.72
CA PHE A 74 3.76 0.26 15.68
C PHE A 74 4.13 -1.14 15.21
N THR A 75 3.13 -1.89 14.74
CA THR A 75 3.33 -3.17 14.09
C THR A 75 3.48 -2.94 12.59
N SER A 76 4.61 -3.38 12.04
CA SER A 76 4.90 -3.35 10.61
C SER A 76 3.87 -4.17 9.83
N GLU A 77 3.48 -3.64 8.66
CA GLU A 77 2.70 -4.38 7.66
C GLU A 77 3.56 -5.40 6.90
N GLN A 78 4.89 -5.25 6.95
CA GLN A 78 5.82 -6.21 6.35
C GLN A 78 5.98 -7.44 7.25
N SER A 79 5.89 -8.59 6.60
CA SER A 79 6.19 -9.89 7.18
C SER A 79 7.67 -10.21 7.04
N SER A 80 8.21 -10.89 8.04
CA SER A 80 9.60 -11.38 8.04
C SER A 80 9.66 -12.76 8.66
N SER A 81 10.51 -13.63 8.13
CA SER A 81 10.80 -14.93 8.73
C SER A 81 11.67 -14.83 10.00
N VAL A 82 12.26 -13.66 10.27
CA VAL A 82 13.17 -13.46 11.42
C VAL A 82 12.88 -12.14 12.12
N VAL A 83 12.80 -12.17 13.45
CA VAL A 83 12.75 -10.95 14.27
C VAL A 83 14.16 -10.43 14.50
N SER A 84 14.54 -9.35 13.80
CA SER A 84 15.85 -8.72 13.95
C SER A 84 15.84 -7.66 15.06
N HIS A 85 15.84 -8.08 16.34
CA HIS A 85 15.82 -7.16 17.49
C HIS A 85 16.97 -6.12 17.41
N GLY A 86 16.66 -4.87 17.73
CA GLY A 86 17.60 -3.75 17.69
C GLY A 86 17.92 -3.21 16.29
N LYS A 87 17.47 -3.87 15.22
CA LYS A 87 17.69 -3.41 13.84
C LYS A 87 17.06 -2.04 13.64
N ALA A 88 17.87 -1.10 13.15
CA ALA A 88 17.40 0.23 12.78
C ALA A 88 16.58 0.16 11.48
N VAL A 89 15.44 0.85 11.46
CA VAL A 89 14.55 0.93 10.30
C VAL A 89 14.09 2.37 10.09
N THR A 90 13.86 2.76 8.84
CA THR A 90 13.36 4.10 8.51
C THR A 90 11.84 4.10 8.61
N VAL A 91 11.32 4.94 9.49
CA VAL A 91 9.90 5.08 9.80
C VAL A 91 9.40 6.41 9.26
N ARG A 92 8.23 6.40 8.63
CA ARG A 92 7.45 7.59 8.30
C ARG A 92 6.16 7.56 9.10
N TYR A 93 5.81 8.68 9.73
CA TYR A 93 4.63 8.77 10.58
C TYR A 93 3.89 10.08 10.33
N ASN A 94 2.57 10.07 10.50
CA ASN A 94 1.79 11.29 10.48
C ASN A 94 1.87 12.01 11.85
N PRO A 95 2.39 13.24 11.95
CA PRO A 95 2.49 13.98 13.21
C PRO A 95 1.13 14.38 13.78
N ASP A 96 0.10 14.48 12.94
CA ASP A 96 -1.28 14.83 13.30
C ASP A 96 -2.11 13.58 13.65
N ALA A 97 -1.70 12.40 13.18
CA ALA A 97 -2.36 11.13 13.44
C ALA A 97 -1.30 10.04 13.74
N PRO A 98 -0.80 9.95 14.99
CA PRO A 98 0.38 9.15 15.34
C PRO A 98 0.18 7.62 15.20
N THR A 99 -1.03 7.15 14.93
CA THR A 99 -1.33 5.74 14.61
C THR A 99 -1.05 5.39 13.15
N ALA A 100 -0.93 6.38 12.26
CA ALA A 100 -0.64 6.18 10.85
C ALA A 100 0.87 6.19 10.64
N VAL A 101 1.47 4.99 10.65
CA VAL A 101 2.92 4.79 10.55
C VAL A 101 3.24 3.77 9.46
N THR A 102 4.29 4.00 8.68
CA THR A 102 4.75 3.08 7.66
C THR A 102 6.27 2.91 7.68
N SER A 103 6.73 1.69 7.43
CA SER A 103 8.16 1.37 7.27
C SER A 103 8.56 1.53 5.81
N THR A 104 9.61 2.31 5.56
CA THR A 104 10.03 2.70 4.20
C THR A 104 10.77 1.58 3.45
N ASN A 105 10.96 0.40 4.05
CA ASN A 105 11.63 -0.73 3.41
C ASN A 105 10.74 -1.47 2.38
N GLY A 106 9.48 -1.05 2.22
CA GLY A 106 8.51 -1.65 1.30
C GLY A 106 8.17 -0.67 0.19
N ILE A 107 7.88 -1.19 -1.01
CA ILE A 107 7.55 -0.41 -2.19
C ILE A 107 6.20 0.30 -1.95
N LEU A 108 6.26 1.50 -1.39
CA LEU A 108 5.08 2.34 -1.16
C LEU A 108 4.38 2.61 -2.50
N GLY A 109 3.10 2.24 -2.58
CA GLY A 109 2.24 2.62 -3.71
C GLY A 109 2.26 1.72 -4.95
N PHE A 110 3.03 0.62 -4.98
CA PHE A 110 3.05 -0.28 -6.15
C PHE A 110 1.66 -0.81 -6.52
N GLY A 111 0.88 -1.26 -5.52
CA GLY A 111 -0.49 -1.70 -5.74
C GLY A 111 -1.42 -0.60 -6.28
N GLY A 112 -1.22 0.65 -5.85
CA GLY A 112 -1.98 1.79 -6.37
C GLY A 112 -1.64 2.10 -7.84
N VAL A 113 -0.36 2.03 -8.21
CA VAL A 113 0.09 2.18 -9.60
C VAL A 113 -0.47 1.09 -10.50
N VAL A 114 -0.38 -0.18 -10.09
CA VAL A 114 -0.88 -1.31 -10.88
C VAL A 114 -2.39 -1.22 -11.05
N MET A 115 -3.15 -0.97 -9.99
CA MET A 115 -4.61 -0.84 -10.07
C MET A 115 -5.06 0.32 -10.96
N ALA A 116 -4.43 1.49 -10.81
CA ALA A 116 -4.74 2.66 -11.64
C ALA A 116 -4.37 2.42 -13.12
N GLY A 117 -3.21 1.80 -13.37
CA GLY A 117 -2.74 1.49 -14.73
C GLY A 117 -3.60 0.46 -15.45
N VAL A 118 -3.92 -0.67 -14.79
CA VAL A 118 -4.80 -1.71 -15.34
C VAL A 118 -6.21 -1.15 -15.55
N GLY A 119 -6.73 -0.36 -14.59
CA GLY A 119 -8.03 0.29 -14.71
C GLY A 119 -8.11 1.23 -15.92
N ALA A 120 -7.12 2.10 -16.09
CA ALA A 120 -7.07 3.04 -17.21
C ALA A 120 -6.95 2.31 -18.55
N MET A 121 -6.19 1.21 -18.61
CA MET A 121 -6.02 0.40 -19.83
C MET A 121 -7.33 -0.28 -20.22
N LEU A 122 -8.02 -0.94 -19.28
CA LEU A 122 -9.31 -1.60 -19.53
C LEU A 122 -10.39 -0.59 -19.96
N TRP A 123 -10.39 0.58 -19.33
CA TRP A 123 -11.29 1.66 -19.71
C TRP A 123 -10.98 2.16 -21.13
N ALA A 124 -9.71 2.44 -21.47
CA ALA A 124 -9.33 2.89 -22.81
C ALA A 124 -9.67 1.86 -23.90
N MET A 125 -9.43 0.56 -23.64
CA MET A 125 -9.79 -0.51 -24.58
C MET A 125 -11.30 -0.61 -24.81
N ALA A 126 -12.12 -0.34 -23.80
CA ALA A 126 -13.58 -0.31 -23.91
C ALA A 126 -14.12 0.78 -24.84
N TRP A 127 -13.37 1.89 -25.00
CA TRP A 127 -13.74 2.99 -25.88
C TRP A 127 -13.09 2.87 -27.26
N TRP A 128 -11.92 2.23 -27.35
CA TRP A 128 -11.23 1.97 -28.61
C TRP A 128 -11.96 0.92 -29.46
N SER A 129 -12.65 -0.04 -28.86
CA SER A 129 -13.50 -1.02 -29.57
C SER A 129 -14.78 -0.43 -30.18
N VAL A 130 -15.04 0.86 -29.97
CA VAL A 130 -16.27 1.57 -30.39
C VAL A 130 -16.01 2.60 -31.49
N LEU A 131 -14.75 2.97 -31.70
CA LEU A 131 -14.28 3.89 -32.76
C LEU A 131 -13.90 3.11 -34.01
#